data_AF-A0A1V6K0V8-F1
#
_entry.id   AF-A0A1V6K0V8-F1
#
_cell.length_a   1.000
_cell.length_b   1.000
_cell.length_c   1.000
_cell.angle_alpha   90.00
_cell.angle_beta   90.00
_cell.angle_gamma   90.00
#
_symmetry.space_group_name_H-M   'P 1'
#
loop_
_entity.id
_entity.type
_entity.pdbx_description
1 polymer ?
#
loop_
_entity_poly.entity_id
_entity_poly.type
_entity_poly.pdbx_seq_one_letter_code
_entity_poly.pdbx_strand_id
1 'polypeptide(L)'
;MNLTDISVTPLHVAFETTRREVEKLGYRVTGSEIVGLVPLSCMLDAGRYYLEMQNSGMSGTGRMAVSPGLPERRLVEAAVRSMGLRDVAGFDPASKIIEYLVADEPVLSGMTCRDFADELSSDSPAPGGGSVAALIASLGAALSAMVANLTVKSRDCRAAWDEMREIAPKAQSLKEDLLRAIDDDTAAFNVFMDAVRKGEGVQEAMHAAAAVPMSVLERCPEIASLAASVAANGLPASLSDAGVAASCARSASEGAYFNVVINAAQFEDRAAAEALIARAAAILEETSSIASSVVGDVRRRLETSAASGDEGKGK
;
A
#
# COMPACT_ATOMS: atom_id res chain seq x y z
N MET A 1 11.29 31.57 -4.31
CA MET A 1 11.04 31.56 -2.85
C MET A 1 11.83 30.40 -2.27
N ASN A 2 12.42 30.56 -1.08
CA ASN A 2 13.09 29.47 -0.39
C ASN A 2 12.23 29.03 0.80
N LEU A 3 11.85 27.75 0.85
CA LEU A 3 11.17 27.17 2.00
C LEU A 3 12.23 26.56 2.93
N THR A 4 12.45 27.18 4.08
CA THR A 4 13.49 26.76 5.03
C THR A 4 13.06 25.57 5.88
N ASP A 5 11.76 25.40 6.07
CA ASP A 5 11.17 24.25 6.76
C ASP A 5 9.84 23.86 6.11
N ILE A 6 9.88 22.76 5.35
CA ILE A 6 8.74 22.22 4.60
C ILE A 6 7.71 21.51 5.49
N SER A 7 8.07 21.19 6.74
CA SER A 7 7.12 20.63 7.73
C SER A 7 6.24 21.73 8.34
N VAL A 8 6.78 22.94 8.46
CA VAL A 8 6.05 24.13 8.95
C VAL A 8 5.31 24.82 7.81
N THR A 9 5.94 24.99 6.65
CA THR A 9 5.32 25.59 5.47
C THR A 9 5.43 24.65 4.27
N PRO A 10 4.42 23.80 4.05
CA PRO A 10 4.40 22.89 2.91
C PRO A 10 4.37 23.62 1.55
N LEU A 11 4.91 22.96 0.52
CA LEU A 11 4.98 23.52 -0.85
C LEU A 11 3.64 24.04 -1.37
N HIS A 12 2.60 23.22 -1.24
CA HIS A 12 1.26 23.57 -1.72
C HIS A 12 0.67 24.76 -0.93
N VAL A 13 0.96 24.89 0.36
CA VAL A 13 0.51 26.03 1.18
C VAL A 13 1.20 27.32 0.72
N ALA A 14 2.50 27.29 0.49
CA ALA A 14 3.25 28.44 -0.01
C ALA A 14 2.76 28.88 -1.40
N PHE A 15 2.54 27.92 -2.30
CA PHE A 15 2.02 28.18 -3.64
C PHE A 15 0.60 28.76 -3.59
N GLU A 16 -0.32 28.15 -2.84
CA GLU A 16 -1.70 28.63 -2.72
C GLU A 16 -1.79 30.00 -2.05
N THR A 17 -0.94 30.27 -1.06
CA THR A 17 -0.86 31.60 -0.44
C THR A 17 -0.41 32.64 -1.46
N THR A 18 0.63 32.34 -2.24
CA THR A 18 1.10 33.22 -3.32
C THR A 18 -0.01 33.46 -4.35
N ARG A 19 -0.72 32.41 -4.76
CA ARG A 19 -1.84 32.49 -5.71
C ARG A 19 -2.94 33.43 -5.20
N ARG A 20 -3.36 33.28 -3.95
CA ARG A 20 -4.39 34.13 -3.31
C ARG A 20 -3.96 35.58 -3.20
N GLU A 21 -2.70 35.87 -2.86
CA GLU A 21 -2.22 37.26 -2.76
C GLU A 21 -2.15 37.94 -4.15
N VAL A 22 -1.74 37.20 -5.18
CA VAL A 22 -1.66 37.70 -6.56
C VAL A 22 -3.06 37.93 -7.14
N GLU A 23 -4.04 37.08 -6.82
CA GLU A 23 -5.44 37.26 -7.23
C GLU A 23 -6.07 38.54 -6.66
N LYS A 24 -5.76 38.92 -5.41
CA LYS A 24 -6.22 40.19 -4.83
C LYS A 24 -5.74 41.43 -5.60
N LEU A 25 -4.63 41.28 -6.32
CA LEU A 25 -4.04 42.33 -7.16
C LEU A 25 -4.54 42.29 -8.61
N GLY A 26 -5.46 41.37 -8.96
CA GLY A 26 -6.01 41.23 -10.30
C GLY A 26 -5.12 40.46 -11.28
N TYR A 27 -4.08 39.79 -10.79
CA TYR A 27 -3.18 38.97 -11.59
C TYR A 27 -3.48 37.48 -11.41
N ARG A 28 -2.96 36.65 -12.32
CA ARG A 28 -3.09 35.19 -12.28
C ARG A 28 -1.70 34.55 -12.28
N VAL A 29 -1.50 33.61 -11.36
CA VAL A 29 -0.32 32.73 -11.39
C VAL A 29 -0.47 31.75 -12.55
N THR A 30 0.54 31.68 -13.42
CA THR A 30 0.54 30.85 -14.64
C THR A 30 1.30 29.54 -14.51
N GLY A 31 1.92 29.26 -13.36
CA GLY A 31 2.75 28.09 -13.15
C GLY A 31 3.71 28.24 -11.97
N SER A 32 4.47 27.19 -11.68
CA SER A 32 5.63 27.27 -10.79
C SER A 32 6.74 26.33 -11.23
N GLU A 33 7.92 26.49 -10.64
CA GLU A 33 9.09 25.65 -10.89
C GLU A 33 9.73 25.27 -9.55
N ILE A 34 10.15 24.01 -9.44
CA ILE A 34 11.05 23.56 -8.38
C ILE A 34 12.48 23.59 -8.90
N VAL A 35 13.29 24.47 -8.30
CA VAL A 35 14.72 24.55 -8.53
C VAL A 35 15.43 23.55 -7.62
N GLY A 36 16.21 22.63 -8.20
CA GLY A 36 16.85 21.54 -7.48
C GLY A 36 15.96 20.30 -7.35
N LEU A 37 16.10 19.61 -6.22
CA LEU A 37 15.40 18.37 -5.88
C LEU A 37 14.34 18.61 -4.81
N VAL A 38 13.32 17.75 -4.76
CA VAL A 38 12.23 17.81 -3.78
C VAL A 38 12.02 16.46 -3.10
N PRO A 39 11.75 16.41 -1.78
CA PRO A 39 11.33 15.17 -1.13
C PRO A 39 9.98 14.68 -1.66
N LEU A 40 9.85 13.37 -1.80
CA LEU A 40 8.62 12.69 -2.23
C LEU A 40 7.46 13.02 -1.29
N SER A 41 7.70 13.07 0.02
CA SER A 41 6.69 13.42 1.03
C SER A 41 5.97 14.73 0.70
N CYS A 42 6.70 15.76 0.26
CA CYS A 42 6.10 17.04 -0.12
C CYS A 42 5.17 16.93 -1.34
N MET A 43 5.54 16.08 -2.30
CA MET A 43 4.73 15.81 -3.48
C MET A 43 3.47 15.00 -3.11
N LEU A 44 3.58 14.05 -2.18
CA LEU A 44 2.43 13.28 -1.69
C LEU A 44 1.46 14.16 -0.90
N ASP A 45 1.98 15.02 -0.01
CA ASP A 45 1.17 15.93 0.78
C ASP A 45 0.46 16.96 -0.10
N ALA A 46 1.17 17.53 -1.08
CA ALA A 46 0.55 18.39 -2.10
C ALA A 46 -0.53 17.64 -2.89
N GLY A 47 -0.26 16.40 -3.32
CA GLY A 47 -1.21 15.59 -4.06
C GLY A 47 -2.49 15.36 -3.28
N ARG A 48 -2.37 14.96 -2.00
CA ARG A 48 -3.51 14.76 -1.09
C ARG A 48 -4.26 16.07 -0.86
N TYR A 49 -3.56 17.16 -0.57
CA TYR A 49 -4.15 18.49 -0.39
C TYR A 49 -5.03 18.90 -1.57
N TYR A 50 -4.54 18.74 -2.80
CA TYR A 50 -5.29 19.13 -3.99
C TYR A 50 -6.49 18.23 -4.28
N LEU A 51 -6.40 16.93 -3.97
CA LEU A 51 -7.54 16.03 -4.05
C LEU A 51 -8.62 16.37 -3.02
N GLU A 52 -8.22 16.72 -1.79
CA GLU A 52 -9.14 17.17 -0.76
C GLU A 52 -9.80 18.51 -1.12
N MET A 53 -9.04 19.47 -1.64
CA MET A 53 -9.56 20.75 -2.10
C MET A 53 -10.61 20.56 -3.21
N GLN A 54 -10.40 19.61 -4.12
CA GLN A 54 -11.39 19.24 -5.13
C GLN A 54 -12.68 18.71 -4.47
N ASN A 55 -12.57 17.90 -3.42
CA ASN A 55 -13.74 17.41 -2.69
C ASN A 55 -14.52 18.54 -2.00
N SER A 56 -13.84 19.50 -1.37
CA SER A 56 -14.48 20.63 -0.69
C SER A 56 -15.30 21.51 -1.64
N GLY A 57 -14.81 21.72 -2.86
CA GLY A 57 -15.53 22.45 -3.91
C GLY A 57 -16.72 21.70 -4.53
N MET A 58 -16.88 20.40 -4.23
CA MET A 58 -17.90 19.52 -4.82
C MET A 58 -19.10 19.23 -3.91
N SER A 59 -19.15 19.82 -2.70
CA SER A 59 -20.18 19.57 -1.68
C SER A 59 -21.65 19.78 -2.13
N GLY A 60 -21.89 20.47 -3.26
CA GLY A 60 -23.23 20.67 -3.84
C GLY A 60 -23.43 20.25 -5.31
N THR A 61 -22.42 19.74 -6.02
CA THR A 61 -22.45 19.65 -7.50
C THR A 61 -22.70 18.25 -8.07
N GLY A 62 -22.85 17.24 -7.21
CA GLY A 62 -23.10 15.85 -7.63
C GLY A 62 -21.92 15.15 -8.32
N ARG A 63 -20.73 15.78 -8.38
CA ARG A 63 -19.49 15.16 -8.85
C ARG A 63 -18.86 14.28 -7.77
N MET A 64 -18.22 13.19 -8.19
CA MET A 64 -17.74 12.10 -7.32
C MET A 64 -16.56 12.57 -6.45
N ALA A 65 -16.63 12.34 -5.14
CA ALA A 65 -15.50 12.57 -4.25
C ALA A 65 -14.34 11.61 -4.58
N VAL A 66 -13.11 12.08 -4.41
CA VAL A 66 -11.87 11.31 -4.62
C VAL A 66 -11.19 11.12 -3.28
N SER A 67 -10.87 9.87 -2.92
CA SER A 67 -10.11 9.62 -1.69
C SER A 67 -8.65 10.04 -1.87
N PRO A 68 -7.99 10.56 -0.82
CA PRO A 68 -6.55 10.85 -0.84
C PRO A 68 -5.68 9.57 -0.86
N GLY A 69 -6.27 8.38 -0.66
CA GLY A 69 -5.58 7.08 -0.69
C GLY A 69 -5.41 6.51 -2.10
N LEU A 70 -4.82 7.29 -3.02
CA LEU A 70 -4.49 6.83 -4.37
C LEU A 70 -3.05 6.31 -4.46
N PRO A 71 -2.71 5.54 -5.52
CA PRO A 71 -1.33 5.15 -5.78
C PRO A 71 -0.40 6.36 -5.84
N GLU A 72 0.81 6.19 -5.34
CA GLU A 72 1.81 7.25 -5.20
C GLU A 72 2.00 8.10 -6.46
N ARG A 73 2.20 7.45 -7.62
CA ARG A 73 2.33 8.11 -8.92
C ARG A 73 1.15 9.03 -9.27
N ARG A 74 -0.07 8.68 -8.85
CA ARG A 74 -1.27 9.51 -9.06
C ARG A 74 -1.25 10.75 -8.16
N LEU A 75 -0.78 10.62 -6.92
CA LEU A 75 -0.64 11.74 -5.98
C LEU A 75 0.43 12.72 -6.48
N VAL A 76 1.58 12.22 -6.91
CA VAL A 76 2.64 13.02 -7.52
C VAL A 76 2.12 13.76 -8.76
N GLU A 77 1.42 13.07 -9.67
CA GLU A 77 0.85 13.71 -10.86
C GLU A 77 -0.22 14.76 -10.50
N ALA A 78 -1.04 14.52 -9.46
CA ALA A 78 -2.00 15.50 -8.97
C ALA A 78 -1.30 16.76 -8.45
N ALA A 79 -0.21 16.62 -7.69
CA ALA A 79 0.61 17.73 -7.21
C ALA A 79 1.24 18.51 -8.37
N VAL A 80 1.88 17.80 -9.32
CA VAL A 80 2.53 18.39 -10.49
C VAL A 80 1.56 19.23 -11.31
N ARG A 81 0.37 18.70 -11.60
CA ARG A 81 -0.65 19.42 -12.37
C ARG A 81 -1.22 20.61 -11.60
N SER A 82 -1.51 20.44 -10.32
CA SER A 82 -2.24 21.45 -9.55
C SER A 82 -1.38 22.67 -9.23
N MET A 83 -0.08 22.49 -9.04
CA MET A 83 0.88 23.59 -8.83
C MET A 83 1.48 24.13 -10.14
N GLY A 84 1.13 23.55 -11.29
CA GLY A 84 1.68 23.96 -12.58
C GLY A 84 3.20 23.78 -12.67
N LEU A 85 3.73 22.68 -12.11
CA LEU A 85 5.19 22.46 -12.03
C LEU A 85 5.86 22.26 -13.40
N ARG A 86 5.06 22.00 -14.45
CA ARG A 86 5.52 21.84 -15.84
C ARG A 86 5.33 23.09 -16.70
N ASP A 87 4.75 24.15 -16.15
CA ASP A 87 4.28 25.31 -16.93
C ASP A 87 5.41 26.30 -17.23
N VAL A 88 6.49 26.29 -16.42
CA VAL A 88 7.66 27.15 -16.58
C VAL A 88 8.84 26.39 -17.18
N ALA A 89 9.12 25.19 -16.66
CA ALA A 89 10.18 24.30 -17.10
C ALA A 89 9.71 22.83 -17.03
N GLY A 90 10.45 21.92 -17.67
CA GLY A 90 10.14 20.49 -17.59
C GLY A 90 10.24 19.96 -16.16
N PHE A 91 9.23 19.21 -15.73
CA PHE A 91 9.25 18.46 -14.47
C PHE A 91 9.10 16.98 -14.75
N ASP A 92 10.22 16.28 -14.67
CA ASP A 92 10.30 14.83 -14.66
C ASP A 92 10.45 14.34 -13.22
N PRO A 93 9.44 13.66 -12.64
CA PRO A 93 9.51 13.14 -11.27
C PRO A 93 10.73 12.25 -11.02
N ALA A 94 11.16 11.45 -12.01
CA ALA A 94 12.27 10.50 -11.84
C ALA A 94 13.60 11.22 -11.59
N SER A 95 13.79 12.41 -12.15
CA SER A 95 15.01 13.21 -11.97
C SER A 95 14.88 14.36 -10.97
N LYS A 96 13.68 14.62 -10.43
CA LYS A 96 13.42 15.75 -9.52
C LYS A 96 13.08 15.33 -8.10
N ILE A 97 12.58 14.12 -7.90
CA ILE A 97 12.22 13.60 -6.57
C ILE A 97 13.42 12.85 -5.99
N ILE A 98 13.84 13.22 -4.78
CA ILE A 98 15.05 12.69 -4.13
C ILE A 98 14.96 11.16 -4.01
N GLU A 99 13.85 10.67 -3.48
CA GLU A 99 13.63 9.25 -3.21
C GLU A 99 13.56 8.43 -4.51
N TYR A 100 13.08 9.01 -5.61
CA TYR A 100 13.10 8.34 -6.92
C TYR A 100 14.50 8.28 -7.54
N LEU A 101 15.34 9.29 -7.27
CA LEU A 101 16.72 9.34 -7.74
C LEU A 101 17.64 8.34 -7.02
N VAL A 102 17.37 8.06 -5.74
CA VAL A 102 18.21 7.19 -4.91
C VAL A 102 17.62 5.80 -4.70
N ALA A 103 16.38 5.56 -5.13
CA ALA A 103 15.77 4.24 -5.06
C ALA A 103 16.51 3.27 -5.98
N ASP A 104 16.82 2.09 -5.44
CA ASP A 104 17.26 0.97 -6.25
C ASP A 104 16.15 0.56 -7.23
N GLU A 105 16.52 0.09 -8.42
CA GLU A 105 15.54 -0.41 -9.38
C GLU A 105 14.87 -1.67 -8.81
N PRO A 106 13.53 -1.75 -8.81
CA PRO A 106 12.83 -2.92 -8.31
C PRO A 106 13.15 -4.12 -9.21
N VAL A 107 13.72 -5.16 -8.64
CA VAL A 107 14.18 -6.34 -9.40
C VAL A 107 12.99 -7.25 -9.68
N LEU A 108 12.30 -7.68 -8.62
CA LEU A 108 11.17 -8.60 -8.72
C LEU A 108 9.84 -7.86 -8.69
N SER A 109 9.70 -6.85 -7.83
CA SER A 109 8.43 -6.10 -7.72
C SER A 109 8.12 -5.26 -8.97
N GLY A 110 9.12 -5.04 -9.83
CA GLY A 110 9.00 -4.35 -11.12
C GLY A 110 8.63 -5.25 -12.29
N MET A 111 8.66 -6.58 -12.13
CA MET A 111 8.36 -7.54 -13.20
C MET A 111 6.88 -7.51 -13.60
N THR A 112 6.60 -7.95 -14.83
CA THR A 112 5.21 -8.26 -15.19
C THR A 112 4.75 -9.53 -14.46
N CYS A 113 3.43 -9.72 -14.28
CA CYS A 113 2.92 -10.95 -13.66
C CYS A 113 3.36 -12.22 -14.39
N ARG A 114 3.59 -12.13 -15.72
CA ARG A 114 4.08 -13.26 -16.52
C ARG A 114 5.53 -13.54 -16.18
N ASP A 115 6.39 -12.52 -16.26
CA ASP A 115 7.82 -12.69 -16.01
C ASP A 115 8.09 -13.14 -14.57
N PHE A 116 7.36 -12.58 -13.59
CA PHE A 116 7.45 -13.02 -12.19
C PHE A 116 7.07 -14.51 -12.03
N ALA A 117 6.00 -14.97 -12.70
CA ALA A 117 5.57 -16.36 -12.63
C ALA A 117 6.51 -17.31 -13.38
N ASP A 118 7.05 -16.89 -14.52
CA ASP A 118 8.03 -17.65 -15.29
C ASP A 118 9.34 -17.78 -14.48
N GLU A 119 9.82 -16.70 -13.86
CA GLU A 119 11.01 -16.72 -12.98
C GLU A 119 10.78 -17.58 -11.72
N LEU A 120 9.64 -17.41 -11.03
CA LEU A 120 9.25 -18.21 -9.85
C LEU A 120 9.20 -19.72 -10.13
N SER A 121 8.87 -20.11 -11.37
CA SER A 121 8.75 -21.51 -11.77
C SER A 121 10.01 -22.09 -12.42
N SER A 122 11.11 -21.33 -12.41
CA SER A 122 12.41 -21.75 -12.93
C SER A 122 13.29 -22.44 -11.87
N ASP A 123 14.56 -22.68 -12.20
CA ASP A 123 15.61 -23.14 -11.26
C ASP A 123 16.31 -21.99 -10.52
N SER A 124 15.81 -20.75 -10.69
CA SER A 124 16.30 -19.57 -9.98
C SER A 124 16.03 -19.67 -8.47
N PRO A 125 16.98 -19.24 -7.61
CA PRO A 125 16.81 -19.29 -6.17
C PRO A 125 15.82 -18.25 -5.61
N ALA A 126 15.44 -17.25 -6.40
CA ALA A 126 14.44 -16.23 -6.06
C ALA A 126 13.73 -15.76 -7.35
N PRO A 127 12.43 -15.40 -7.32
CA PRO A 127 11.57 -15.26 -6.14
C PRO A 127 11.19 -16.60 -5.52
N GLY A 128 10.91 -16.59 -4.22
CA GLY A 128 10.52 -17.78 -3.46
C GLY A 128 9.16 -17.62 -2.76
N GLY A 129 8.87 -18.52 -1.82
CA GLY A 129 7.63 -18.47 -1.03
C GLY A 129 7.47 -17.19 -0.20
N GLY A 130 8.58 -16.61 0.30
CA GLY A 130 8.59 -15.33 1.00
C GLY A 130 8.13 -14.17 0.11
N SER A 131 8.73 -14.06 -1.08
CA SER A 131 8.37 -13.08 -2.09
C SER A 131 6.89 -13.21 -2.53
N VAL A 132 6.39 -14.44 -2.67
CA VAL A 132 4.96 -14.70 -2.97
C VAL A 132 4.06 -14.28 -1.81
N ALA A 133 4.44 -14.55 -0.56
CA ALA A 133 3.66 -14.12 0.61
C ALA A 133 3.56 -12.60 0.69
N ALA A 134 4.66 -11.88 0.45
CA ALA A 134 4.69 -10.42 0.36
C ALA A 134 3.81 -9.88 -0.77
N LEU A 135 3.86 -10.50 -1.96
CA LEU A 135 2.99 -10.15 -3.09
C LEU A 135 1.50 -10.36 -2.75
N ILE A 136 1.13 -11.51 -2.17
CA ILE A 136 -0.26 -11.78 -1.78
C ILE A 136 -0.74 -10.75 -0.74
N ALA A 137 0.09 -10.42 0.24
CA ALA A 137 -0.23 -9.41 1.24
C ALA A 137 -0.47 -8.03 0.59
N SER A 138 0.41 -7.61 -0.33
CA SER A 138 0.28 -6.33 -1.03
C SER A 138 -1.00 -6.27 -1.87
N LEU A 139 -1.39 -7.37 -2.51
CA LEU A 139 -2.65 -7.48 -3.24
C LEU A 139 -3.88 -7.38 -2.31
N GLY A 140 -3.82 -7.98 -1.12
CA GLY A 140 -4.86 -7.82 -0.09
C GLY A 140 -5.03 -6.37 0.34
N ALA A 141 -3.92 -5.67 0.60
CA ALA A 141 -3.94 -4.24 0.92
C ALA A 141 -4.46 -3.40 -0.27
N ALA A 142 -4.04 -3.71 -1.50
CA ALA A 142 -4.50 -3.03 -2.71
C ALA A 142 -6.01 -3.17 -2.94
N LEU A 143 -6.58 -4.36 -2.68
CA LEU A 143 -8.03 -4.58 -2.75
C LEU A 143 -8.76 -3.74 -1.70
N SER A 144 -8.30 -3.72 -0.45
CA SER A 144 -8.88 -2.85 0.59
C SER A 144 -8.84 -1.38 0.19
N ALA A 145 -7.71 -0.90 -0.37
CA ALA A 145 -7.60 0.45 -0.90
C ALA A 145 -8.59 0.71 -2.05
N MET A 146 -8.74 -0.25 -2.97
CA MET A 146 -9.67 -0.16 -4.09
C MET A 146 -11.12 -0.06 -3.60
N VAL A 147 -11.56 -0.93 -2.69
CA VAL A 147 -12.92 -0.89 -2.14
C VAL A 147 -13.18 0.45 -1.48
N ALA A 148 -12.27 0.92 -0.61
CA ALA A 148 -12.40 2.23 0.03
C ALA A 148 -12.51 3.38 -0.98
N ASN A 149 -11.70 3.37 -2.04
CA ASN A 149 -11.76 4.36 -3.11
C ASN A 149 -13.09 4.32 -3.90
N LEU A 150 -13.63 3.13 -4.16
CA LEU A 150 -14.92 2.95 -4.82
C LEU A 150 -16.08 3.40 -3.92
N THR A 151 -15.99 3.16 -2.61
CA THR A 151 -16.98 3.59 -1.62
C THR A 151 -17.06 5.12 -1.53
N VAL A 152 -15.93 5.82 -1.47
CA VAL A 152 -15.89 7.30 -1.45
C VAL A 152 -16.49 7.91 -2.73
N LYS A 153 -16.39 7.18 -3.84
CA LYS A 153 -16.99 7.56 -5.12
C LYS A 153 -18.51 7.38 -5.14
N SER A 154 -19.06 6.47 -4.34
CA SER A 154 -20.49 6.18 -4.30
C SER A 154 -21.24 7.17 -3.41
N ARG A 155 -22.28 7.81 -3.96
CA ARG A 155 -23.19 8.70 -3.20
C ARG A 155 -24.00 7.94 -2.15
N ASP A 156 -24.28 6.67 -2.40
CA ASP A 156 -25.11 5.83 -1.52
C ASP A 156 -24.34 5.42 -0.26
N CYS A 157 -23.01 5.51 -0.28
CA CYS A 157 -22.14 5.16 0.82
C CYS A 157 -21.60 6.38 1.59
N ARG A 158 -22.28 7.54 1.53
CA ARG A 158 -21.82 8.78 2.18
C ARG A 158 -21.49 8.62 3.66
N ALA A 159 -22.25 7.80 4.38
CA ALA A 159 -22.02 7.55 5.80
C ALA A 159 -20.65 6.90 6.10
N ALA A 160 -20.08 6.17 5.13
CA ALA A 160 -18.80 5.50 5.26
C ALA A 160 -17.62 6.33 4.71
N TRP A 161 -17.86 7.52 4.13
CA TRP A 161 -16.80 8.26 3.43
C TRP A 161 -15.63 8.65 4.33
N ASP A 162 -15.87 9.07 5.57
CA ASP A 162 -14.80 9.46 6.48
C ASP A 162 -13.92 8.26 6.84
N GLU A 163 -14.53 7.12 7.21
CA GLU A 163 -13.80 5.88 7.47
C GLU A 163 -12.99 5.42 6.25
N MET A 164 -13.58 5.44 5.05
CA MET A 164 -12.89 5.00 3.83
C MET A 164 -11.76 5.96 3.38
N ARG A 165 -11.87 7.24 3.74
CA ARG A 165 -10.79 8.22 3.54
C ARG A 165 -9.61 7.99 4.48
N GLU A 166 -9.84 7.41 5.66
CA GLU A 166 -8.77 6.98 6.57
C GLU A 166 -8.17 5.62 6.17
N ILE A 167 -9.00 4.69 5.69
CA ILE A 167 -8.57 3.35 5.28
C ILE A 167 -7.69 3.38 4.04
N ALA A 168 -8.08 4.14 3.01
CA ALA A 168 -7.41 4.07 1.72
C ALA A 168 -5.91 4.44 1.80
N PRO A 169 -5.47 5.51 2.49
CA PRO A 169 -4.05 5.81 2.67
C PRO A 169 -3.28 4.73 3.42
N LYS A 170 -3.86 4.16 4.50
CA LYS A 170 -3.24 3.06 5.26
C LYS A 170 -3.02 1.84 4.39
N ALA A 171 -4.05 1.46 3.63
CA ALA A 171 -4.00 0.35 2.69
C ALA A 171 -2.96 0.58 1.56
N GLN A 172 -2.82 1.82 1.05
CA GLN A 172 -1.74 2.14 0.11
C GLN A 172 -0.35 2.00 0.76
N SER A 173 -0.18 2.48 1.99
CA SER A 173 1.09 2.39 2.72
C SER A 173 1.51 0.92 2.91
N LEU A 174 0.60 0.08 3.39
CA LEU A 174 0.84 -1.36 3.53
C LEU A 174 1.21 -1.99 2.19
N LYS A 175 0.49 -1.66 1.12
CA LYS A 175 0.80 -2.16 -0.21
C LYS A 175 2.22 -1.78 -0.66
N GLU A 176 2.64 -0.53 -0.51
CA GLU A 176 4.01 -0.10 -0.89
C GLU A 176 5.08 -0.80 -0.03
N ASP A 177 4.87 -0.91 1.29
CA ASP A 177 5.79 -1.63 2.17
C ASP A 177 5.94 -3.10 1.78
N LEU A 178 4.83 -3.76 1.46
CA LEU A 178 4.81 -5.18 1.09
C LEU A 178 5.34 -5.43 -0.31
N LEU A 179 5.26 -4.47 -1.23
CA LEU A 179 5.95 -4.55 -2.51
C LEU A 179 7.46 -4.45 -2.33
N ARG A 180 7.96 -3.56 -1.46
CA ARG A 180 9.39 -3.50 -1.12
C ARG A 180 9.88 -4.79 -0.47
N ALA A 181 9.06 -5.40 0.39
CA ALA A 181 9.40 -6.67 1.03
C ALA A 181 9.64 -7.83 0.04
N ILE A 182 9.14 -7.76 -1.20
CA ILE A 182 9.43 -8.74 -2.27
C ILE A 182 10.92 -8.69 -2.63
N ASP A 183 11.45 -7.49 -2.81
CA ASP A 183 12.86 -7.28 -3.17
C ASP A 183 13.77 -7.47 -1.95
N ASP A 184 13.33 -7.02 -0.76
CA ASP A 184 14.06 -7.21 0.50
C ASP A 184 14.29 -8.70 0.82
N ASP A 185 13.31 -9.56 0.55
CA ASP A 185 13.40 -11.02 0.74
C ASP A 185 14.53 -11.61 -0.10
N THR A 186 14.64 -11.17 -1.34
CA THR A 186 15.69 -11.62 -2.27
C THR A 186 17.05 -11.04 -1.91
N ALA A 187 17.11 -9.77 -1.51
CA ALA A 187 18.33 -9.14 -1.05
C ALA A 187 18.87 -9.84 0.21
N ALA A 188 18.01 -10.12 1.19
CA ALA A 188 18.39 -10.81 2.41
C ALA A 188 18.83 -12.25 2.16
N PHE A 189 18.17 -12.97 1.25
CA PHE A 189 18.59 -14.30 0.81
C PHE A 189 19.98 -14.29 0.17
N ASN A 190 20.26 -13.32 -0.71
CA ASN A 190 21.56 -13.19 -1.36
C ASN A 190 22.68 -12.92 -0.34
N VAL A 191 22.44 -12.03 0.64
CA VAL A 191 23.38 -11.75 1.74
C VAL A 191 23.64 -13.01 2.56
N PHE A 192 22.60 -13.78 2.88
CA PHE A 192 22.74 -15.05 3.59
C PHE A 192 23.58 -16.07 2.81
N MET A 193 23.29 -16.27 1.52
CA MET A 193 24.04 -17.21 0.67
C MET A 193 25.51 -16.81 0.54
N ASP A 194 25.81 -15.51 0.47
CA ASP A 194 27.18 -15.01 0.45
C ASP A 194 27.90 -15.21 1.78
N ALA A 195 27.23 -15.01 2.91
CA ALA A 195 27.76 -15.30 4.24
C ALA A 195 28.09 -16.80 4.39
N VAL A 196 27.19 -17.69 3.95
CA VAL A 196 27.41 -19.14 3.93
C VAL A 196 28.62 -19.51 3.07
N ARG A 197 28.76 -18.89 1.88
CA ARG A 197 29.89 -19.14 0.97
C ARG A 197 31.23 -18.71 1.57
N LYS A 198 31.23 -17.62 2.33
CA LYS A 198 32.44 -17.07 3.00
C LYS A 198 32.74 -17.76 4.34
N GLY A 199 31.75 -18.39 4.96
CA GLY A 199 31.86 -18.98 6.30
C GLY A 199 31.93 -17.94 7.42
N GLU A 200 31.52 -16.70 7.15
CA GLU A 200 31.61 -15.55 8.07
C GLU A 200 30.26 -14.84 8.17
N GLY A 201 29.85 -14.42 9.37
CA GLY A 201 28.62 -13.65 9.57
C GLY A 201 27.31 -14.41 9.29
N VAL A 202 27.34 -15.74 9.20
CA VAL A 202 26.18 -16.58 8.83
C VAL A 202 24.98 -16.36 9.75
N GLN A 203 25.19 -16.35 11.08
CA GLN A 203 24.10 -16.14 12.04
C GLN A 203 23.49 -14.74 11.93
N GLU A 204 24.31 -13.70 11.73
CA GLU A 204 23.81 -12.32 11.57
C GLU A 204 22.97 -12.17 10.29
N ALA A 205 23.46 -12.71 9.17
CA ALA A 205 22.73 -12.71 7.91
C ALA A 205 21.44 -13.53 8.00
N MET A 206 21.45 -14.63 8.75
CA MET A 206 20.27 -15.46 9.00
C MET A 206 19.21 -14.75 9.85
N HIS A 207 19.61 -14.01 10.90
CA HIS A 207 18.69 -13.18 11.67
C HIS A 207 18.08 -12.07 10.81
N ALA A 208 18.88 -11.43 9.95
CA ALA A 208 18.39 -10.43 9.00
C ALA A 208 17.40 -11.03 7.98
N ALA A 209 17.69 -12.22 7.45
CA ALA A 209 16.81 -12.94 6.53
C ALA A 209 15.48 -13.32 7.20
N ALA A 210 15.49 -13.70 8.49
CA ALA A 210 14.26 -13.99 9.23
C ALA A 210 13.40 -12.74 9.50
N ALA A 211 14.00 -11.54 9.51
CA ALA A 211 13.30 -10.29 9.80
C ALA A 211 12.32 -9.89 8.68
N VAL A 212 12.64 -10.18 7.41
CA VAL A 212 11.77 -9.85 6.27
C VAL A 212 10.42 -10.56 6.33
N PRO A 213 10.33 -11.91 6.38
CA PRO A 213 9.05 -12.60 6.47
C PRO A 213 8.33 -12.30 7.80
N MET A 214 9.06 -12.02 8.88
CA MET A 214 8.44 -11.56 10.12
C MET A 214 7.73 -10.21 9.93
N SER A 215 8.37 -9.28 9.22
CA SER A 215 7.78 -7.96 8.93
C SER A 215 6.54 -8.04 8.03
N VAL A 216 6.49 -9.02 7.10
CA VAL A 216 5.31 -9.31 6.27
C VAL A 216 4.19 -9.85 7.15
N LEU A 217 4.50 -10.82 8.01
CA LEU A 217 3.54 -11.43 8.93
C LEU A 217 2.92 -10.39 9.87
N GLU A 218 3.72 -9.51 10.45
CA GLU A 218 3.28 -8.44 11.37
C GLU A 218 2.29 -7.45 10.75
N ARG A 219 2.30 -7.29 9.42
CA ARG A 219 1.37 -6.42 8.69
C ARG A 219 0.05 -7.10 8.34
N CYS A 220 0.00 -8.43 8.36
CA CYS A 220 -1.18 -9.19 7.94
C CYS A 220 -2.44 -8.95 8.82
N PRO A 221 -2.36 -8.81 10.16
CA PRO A 221 -3.52 -8.47 10.99
C PRO A 221 -4.18 -7.14 10.60
N GLU A 222 -3.37 -6.14 10.25
CA GLU A 222 -3.87 -4.84 9.81
C GLU A 222 -4.60 -4.99 8.47
N ILE A 223 -4.04 -5.73 7.51
CA ILE A 223 -4.71 -6.00 6.23
C ILE A 223 -6.06 -6.71 6.44
N ALA A 224 -6.10 -7.72 7.31
CA ALA A 224 -7.34 -8.43 7.64
C ALA A 224 -8.37 -7.50 8.32
N SER A 225 -7.91 -6.58 9.17
CA SER A 225 -8.77 -5.58 9.83
C SER A 225 -9.32 -4.55 8.82
N LEU A 226 -8.49 -4.07 7.89
CA LEU A 226 -8.94 -3.19 6.82
C LEU A 226 -9.96 -3.91 5.92
N ALA A 227 -9.71 -5.19 5.59
CA ALA A 227 -10.65 -6.04 4.85
C ALA A 227 -12.00 -6.18 5.58
N ALA A 228 -11.98 -6.31 6.91
CA ALA A 228 -13.19 -6.35 7.74
C ALA A 228 -13.99 -5.04 7.65
N SER A 229 -13.32 -3.89 7.82
CA SER A 229 -13.97 -2.57 7.71
C SER A 229 -14.58 -2.35 6.32
N VAL A 230 -13.86 -2.65 5.24
CA VAL A 230 -14.40 -2.46 3.89
C VAL A 230 -15.49 -3.49 3.54
N ALA A 231 -15.49 -4.69 4.13
CA ALA A 231 -16.59 -5.64 3.99
C ALA A 231 -17.86 -5.14 4.72
N ALA A 232 -17.71 -4.55 5.90
CA ALA A 232 -18.82 -4.07 6.73
C ALA A 232 -19.44 -2.79 6.14
N ASN A 233 -18.61 -1.79 5.85
CA ASN A 233 -19.03 -0.41 5.59
C ASN A 233 -18.73 0.04 4.15
N GLY A 234 -18.01 -0.77 3.38
CA GLY A 234 -17.64 -0.45 2.01
C GLY A 234 -18.79 -0.57 1.01
N LEU A 235 -18.42 -0.55 -0.28
CA LEU A 235 -19.39 -0.59 -1.37
C LEU A 235 -19.98 -2.01 -1.48
N PRO A 236 -21.30 -2.21 -1.40
CA PRO A 236 -21.91 -3.55 -1.45
C PRO A 236 -21.56 -4.34 -2.71
N ALA A 237 -21.43 -3.66 -3.87
CA ALA A 237 -21.04 -4.29 -5.13
C ALA A 237 -19.60 -4.83 -5.14
N SER A 238 -18.76 -4.42 -4.18
CA SER A 238 -17.37 -4.87 -4.01
C SER A 238 -17.19 -5.75 -2.77
N LEU A 239 -18.28 -6.36 -2.27
CA LEU A 239 -18.21 -7.26 -1.12
C LEU A 239 -17.32 -8.49 -1.39
N SER A 240 -17.33 -9.00 -2.63
CA SER A 240 -16.44 -10.08 -3.04
C SER A 240 -14.97 -9.68 -2.96
N ASP A 241 -14.64 -8.44 -3.36
CA ASP A 241 -13.28 -7.91 -3.33
C ASP A 241 -12.76 -7.83 -1.89
N ALA A 242 -13.61 -7.44 -0.94
CA ALA A 242 -13.30 -7.45 0.49
C ALA A 242 -13.04 -8.87 1.03
N GLY A 243 -13.81 -9.86 0.56
CA GLY A 243 -13.58 -11.27 0.91
C GLY A 243 -12.26 -11.82 0.35
N VAL A 244 -11.89 -11.42 -0.87
CA VAL A 244 -10.58 -11.77 -1.45
C VAL A 244 -9.46 -11.08 -0.66
N ALA A 245 -9.60 -9.82 -0.28
CA ALA A 245 -8.63 -9.11 0.55
C ALA A 245 -8.35 -9.83 1.89
N ALA A 246 -9.39 -10.29 2.57
CA ALA A 246 -9.26 -11.09 3.79
C ALA A 246 -8.58 -12.45 3.54
N SER A 247 -8.92 -13.11 2.41
CA SER A 247 -8.30 -14.38 2.02
C SER A 247 -6.81 -14.21 1.71
N CYS A 248 -6.43 -13.10 1.06
CA CYS A 248 -5.05 -12.72 0.83
C CYS A 248 -4.30 -12.52 2.16
N ALA A 249 -4.87 -11.77 3.11
CA ALA A 249 -4.24 -11.55 4.42
C ALA A 249 -3.92 -12.88 5.13
N ARG A 250 -4.87 -13.81 5.14
CA ARG A 250 -4.68 -15.15 5.73
C ARG A 250 -3.61 -15.97 5.00
N SER A 251 -3.69 -16.05 3.67
CA SER A 251 -2.75 -16.84 2.88
C SER A 251 -1.33 -16.29 2.99
N ALA A 252 -1.20 -14.96 3.00
CA ALA A 252 0.07 -14.30 3.22
C ALA A 252 0.63 -14.54 4.63
N SER A 253 -0.20 -14.50 5.68
CA SER A 253 0.26 -14.80 7.04
C SER A 253 0.74 -16.24 7.18
N GLU A 254 0.03 -17.21 6.57
CA GLU A 254 0.44 -18.62 6.56
C GLU A 254 1.80 -18.77 5.82
N GLY A 255 1.93 -18.18 4.63
CA GLY A 255 3.18 -18.21 3.85
C GLY A 255 4.36 -17.54 4.57
N ALA A 256 4.15 -16.36 5.15
CA ALA A 256 5.17 -15.63 5.90
C ALA A 256 5.61 -16.40 7.15
N TYR A 257 4.65 -16.99 7.88
CA TYR A 257 4.92 -17.86 9.03
C TYR A 257 5.83 -19.05 8.67
N PHE A 258 5.57 -19.74 7.54
CA PHE A 258 6.43 -20.85 7.12
C PHE A 258 7.87 -20.41 6.86
N ASN A 259 8.06 -19.24 6.26
CA ASN A 259 9.40 -18.67 6.03
C ASN A 259 10.08 -18.25 7.33
N VAL A 260 9.34 -17.70 8.31
CA VAL A 260 9.88 -17.43 9.65
C VAL A 260 10.35 -18.71 10.33
N VAL A 261 9.53 -19.77 10.31
CA VAL A 261 9.86 -21.04 10.97
C VAL A 261 11.08 -21.71 10.35
N ILE A 262 11.18 -21.76 9.01
CA ILE A 262 12.34 -22.35 8.31
C ILE A 262 13.64 -21.60 8.63
N ASN A 263 13.60 -20.26 8.71
CA ASN A 263 14.77 -19.49 9.09
C ASN A 263 15.12 -19.69 10.58
N ALA A 264 14.13 -19.61 11.47
CA ALA A 264 14.33 -19.78 12.92
C ALA A 264 14.87 -21.16 13.28
N ALA A 265 14.50 -22.22 12.55
CA ALA A 265 15.00 -23.57 12.77
C ALA A 265 16.53 -23.69 12.66
N GLN A 266 17.15 -22.76 11.92
CA GLN A 266 18.59 -22.75 11.68
C GLN A 266 19.38 -21.88 12.67
N PHE A 267 18.70 -21.15 13.58
CA PHE A 267 19.36 -20.35 14.60
C PHE A 267 20.12 -21.23 15.60
N GLU A 268 21.31 -20.78 16.03
CA GLU A 268 22.06 -21.40 17.11
C GLU A 268 21.41 -21.16 18.49
N ASP A 269 20.94 -19.93 18.72
CA ASP A 269 20.20 -19.58 19.93
C ASP A 269 18.76 -20.13 19.85
N ARG A 270 18.55 -21.27 20.52
CA ARG A 270 17.24 -21.94 20.58
C ARG A 270 16.19 -21.15 21.35
N ALA A 271 16.57 -20.39 22.36
CA ALA A 271 15.62 -19.56 23.08
C ALA A 271 15.12 -18.41 22.19
N ALA A 272 16.01 -17.80 21.40
CA ALA A 272 15.63 -16.79 20.41
C ALA A 272 14.74 -17.38 19.30
N ALA A 273 15.06 -18.57 18.81
CA ALA A 273 14.25 -19.27 17.80
C ALA A 273 12.83 -19.56 18.30
N GLU A 274 12.70 -20.13 19.50
CA GLU A 274 11.41 -20.43 20.13
C GLU A 274 10.58 -19.16 20.36
N ALA A 275 11.20 -18.08 20.83
CA ALA A 275 10.53 -16.80 21.03
C ALA A 275 10.02 -16.20 19.71
N LEU A 276 10.81 -16.27 18.64
CA LEU A 276 10.42 -15.79 17.31
C LEU A 276 9.24 -16.59 16.75
N ILE A 277 9.30 -17.93 16.84
CA ILE A 277 8.24 -18.82 16.38
C ILE A 277 6.95 -18.60 17.18
N ALA A 278 7.04 -18.45 18.51
CA ALA A 278 5.87 -18.21 19.36
C ALA A 278 5.18 -16.87 19.00
N ARG A 279 5.97 -15.82 18.77
CA ARG A 279 5.45 -14.52 18.32
C ARG A 279 4.79 -14.63 16.94
N ALA A 280 5.43 -15.31 15.99
CA ALA A 280 4.89 -15.52 14.66
C ALA A 280 3.56 -16.32 14.70
N ALA A 281 3.49 -17.37 15.53
CA ALA A 281 2.28 -18.17 15.70
C ALA A 281 1.10 -17.35 16.28
N ALA A 282 1.37 -16.45 17.23
CA ALA A 282 0.34 -15.57 17.79
C ALA A 282 -0.25 -14.63 16.73
N ILE A 283 0.59 -14.04 15.89
CA ILE A 283 0.16 -13.14 14.79
C ILE A 283 -0.61 -13.91 13.71
N LEU A 284 -0.17 -15.12 13.39
CA LEU A 284 -0.86 -16.01 12.45
C LEU A 284 -2.28 -16.32 12.94
N GLU A 285 -2.44 -16.67 14.21
CA GLU A 285 -3.74 -16.99 14.81
C GLU A 285 -4.67 -15.77 14.81
N GLU A 286 -4.15 -14.60 15.19
CA GLU A 286 -4.90 -13.33 15.13
C GLU A 286 -5.39 -13.04 13.71
N THR A 287 -4.49 -13.08 12.73
CA THR A 287 -4.82 -12.84 11.31
C THR A 287 -5.86 -13.84 10.82
N SER A 288 -5.66 -15.13 11.12
CA SER A 288 -6.53 -16.22 10.68
C SER A 288 -7.93 -16.09 11.26
N SER A 289 -8.05 -15.69 12.52
CA SER A 289 -9.33 -15.44 13.19
C SER A 289 -10.10 -14.30 12.53
N ILE A 290 -9.47 -13.14 12.33
CA ILE A 290 -10.08 -11.97 11.69
C ILE A 290 -10.49 -12.32 10.26
N ALA A 291 -9.57 -12.83 9.45
CA ALA A 291 -9.81 -13.13 8.04
C ALA A 291 -10.90 -14.19 7.86
N SER A 292 -10.92 -15.26 8.67
CA SER A 292 -11.93 -16.31 8.56
C SER A 292 -13.32 -15.80 8.93
N SER A 293 -13.41 -14.91 9.92
CA SER A 293 -14.67 -14.24 10.27
C SER A 293 -15.21 -13.43 9.08
N VAL A 294 -14.36 -12.61 8.47
CA VAL A 294 -14.72 -11.77 7.30
C VAL A 294 -15.13 -12.63 6.10
N VAL A 295 -14.34 -13.65 5.74
CA VAL A 295 -14.66 -14.56 4.63
C VAL A 295 -15.98 -15.29 4.87
N GLY A 296 -16.22 -15.75 6.10
CA GLY A 296 -17.48 -16.38 6.49
C GLY A 296 -18.67 -15.42 6.35
N ASP A 297 -18.53 -14.17 6.78
CA ASP A 297 -19.58 -13.16 6.64
C ASP A 297 -19.88 -12.80 5.19
N VAL A 298 -18.83 -12.54 4.41
CA VAL A 298 -18.94 -12.24 2.98
C VAL A 298 -19.65 -13.38 2.26
N ARG A 299 -19.26 -14.64 2.51
CA ARG A 299 -19.90 -15.81 1.90
C ARG A 299 -21.40 -15.85 2.21
N ARG A 300 -21.78 -15.76 3.49
CA ARG A 300 -23.20 -15.77 3.90
C ARG A 300 -24.01 -14.66 3.23
N ARG A 301 -23.47 -13.44 3.18
CA ARG A 301 -24.16 -12.27 2.58
C ARG A 301 -24.32 -12.41 1.08
N LEU A 302 -23.33 -12.94 0.38
CA LEU A 302 -23.40 -13.21 -1.07
C LEU A 302 -24.43 -14.30 -1.38
N GLU A 303 -24.42 -15.42 -0.64
CA GLU A 303 -25.38 -16.52 -0.81
C GLU A 303 -26.82 -16.08 -0.52
N THR A 304 -27.03 -15.29 0.53
CA THR A 304 -28.35 -14.73 0.88
C THR A 304 -28.86 -13.80 -0.22
N SER A 305 -27.99 -12.92 -0.74
CA SER A 305 -28.34 -11.99 -1.82
C SER A 305 -28.73 -12.75 -3.10
N ALA A 306 -27.99 -13.82 -3.43
CA ALA A 306 -28.29 -14.69 -4.57
C ALA A 306 -29.65 -15.38 -4.42
N ALA A 307 -29.98 -15.90 -3.22
CA ALA A 307 -31.27 -16.52 -2.95
C ALA A 307 -32.44 -15.53 -3.04
N SER A 308 -32.27 -14.29 -2.56
CA SER A 308 -33.31 -13.25 -2.61
C SER A 308 -33.54 -12.65 -4.01
N GLY A 309 -32.56 -12.73 -4.90
CA GLY A 309 -32.65 -12.19 -6.26
C GLY A 309 -33.56 -12.98 -7.21
N ASP A 310 -33.95 -14.21 -6.83
CA ASP A 310 -34.81 -15.09 -7.63
C ASP A 310 -36.32 -14.80 -7.42
N GLU A 311 -36.71 -14.18 -6.30
CA GLU A 311 -38.12 -13.83 -6.02
C GLU A 311 -38.61 -12.56 -6.76
N GLY A 312 -37.69 -11.77 -7.34
CA GLY A 312 -37.99 -10.47 -7.95
C GLY A 312 -38.04 -10.43 -9.48
N LYS A 313 -37.69 -11.52 -10.18
CA LYS A 313 -37.67 -11.58 -11.67
C LYS A 313 -38.88 -12.29 -12.27
N GLY A 314 -39.84 -12.70 -11.46
CA GLY A 314 -41.06 -13.40 -11.87
C GLY A 314 -42.34 -12.59 -11.66
N LYS A 315 -42.40 -11.33 -12.09
CA LYS A 315 -43.67 -10.59 -12.30
C LYS A 315 -43.57 -9.62 -13.47
#